data_AF-A0A2V7VXQ1-F1
#
_entry.id   AF-A0A2V7VXQ1-F1
#
_cell.length_a   1.000
_cell.length_b   1.000
_cell.length_c   1.000
_cell.angle_alpha   90.00
_cell.angle_beta   90.00
_cell.angle_gamma   90.00
#
_symmetry.space_group_name_H-M   'P 1'
#
loop_
_entity.id
_entity.type
_entity.pdbx_description
1 polymer ?
#
loop_
_entity_poly.entity_id
_entity_poly.type
_entity_poly.pdbx_seq_one_letter_code
_entity_poly.pdbx_strand_id
1 'polypeptide(L)'
;MTAIKKTATKAPKALKALKKTATEGKLPVTEGNVAKAALRLLAQRLVSTEVAYVQRTLGATASQSDIDAQVLAVRKLPWASIVVAD
;
A
#
# COMPACT_ATOMS: atom_id res chain seq x y z
N MET A 1 46.68 9.00 -40.57
CA MET A 1 45.42 9.70 -40.19
C MET A 1 44.33 9.03 -41.01
N THR A 2 43.38 8.25 -40.48
CA THR A 2 42.39 8.60 -39.44
C THR A 2 41.76 7.32 -38.86
N ALA A 3 41.35 7.41 -37.61
CA ALA A 3 40.99 6.32 -36.71
C ALA A 3 39.57 5.75 -36.85
N ILE A 4 39.47 4.51 -36.37
CA ILE A 4 38.31 3.69 -36.01
C ILE A 4 37.27 4.47 -35.18
N LYS A 5 35.98 4.35 -35.52
CA LYS A 5 34.89 4.26 -34.52
C LYS A 5 33.79 3.29 -34.96
N LYS A 6 33.89 2.06 -34.48
CA LYS A 6 32.84 1.04 -34.45
C LYS A 6 31.80 1.48 -33.41
N THR A 7 30.64 1.97 -33.85
CA THR A 7 29.53 2.29 -32.94
C THR A 7 28.84 1.00 -32.53
N ALA A 8 29.04 0.62 -31.28
CA ALA A 8 28.46 -0.56 -30.66
C ALA A 8 26.93 -0.46 -30.58
N THR A 9 26.28 -1.47 -31.15
CA THR A 9 24.88 -1.83 -30.98
C THR A 9 24.53 -1.90 -29.49
N LYS A 10 23.77 -0.93 -28.99
CA LYS A 10 23.25 -0.96 -27.62
C LYS A 10 22.11 -1.97 -27.58
N ALA A 11 22.39 -3.16 -27.05
CA ALA A 11 21.41 -4.21 -26.82
C ALA A 11 20.17 -3.67 -26.08
N PRO A 12 18.95 -4.07 -26.45
CA PRO A 12 17.79 -3.82 -25.60
C PRO A 12 18.05 -4.53 -24.29
N LYS A 13 18.12 -3.75 -23.21
CA LYS A 13 18.27 -4.24 -21.85
C LYS A 13 17.07 -5.15 -21.60
N ALA A 14 17.29 -6.45 -21.68
CA ALA A 14 16.30 -7.46 -21.42
C ALA A 14 15.76 -7.23 -20.01
N LEU A 15 14.60 -6.57 -19.92
CA LEU A 15 13.78 -6.56 -18.74
C LEU A 15 13.33 -8.01 -18.58
N LYS A 16 14.13 -8.78 -17.83
CA LYS A 16 13.70 -10.04 -17.23
C LYS A 16 12.49 -9.71 -16.37
N ALA A 17 11.31 -9.73 -17.00
CA ALA A 17 10.04 -9.89 -16.33
C ALA A 17 10.03 -11.31 -15.76
N LEU A 18 10.80 -11.49 -14.68
CA LEU A 18 10.59 -12.58 -13.75
C LEU A 18 9.15 -12.41 -13.30
N LYS A 19 8.29 -13.31 -13.78
CA LYS A 19 6.93 -13.52 -13.34
C LYS A 19 6.96 -13.61 -11.83
N LYS A 20 6.75 -12.48 -11.15
CA LYS A 20 6.46 -12.45 -9.73
C LYS A 20 5.07 -13.06 -9.66
N THR A 21 5.00 -14.37 -9.44
CA THR A 21 3.77 -15.02 -8.99
C THR A 21 3.28 -14.15 -7.86
N ALA A 22 2.15 -13.48 -8.08
CA ALA A 22 1.59 -12.50 -7.18
C ALA A 22 1.07 -13.23 -5.94
N THR A 23 1.98 -13.74 -5.11
CA THR A 23 1.69 -13.88 -3.69
C THR A 23 1.36 -12.47 -3.25
N GLU A 24 0.11 -12.21 -2.93
CA GLU A 24 -0.36 -10.92 -2.47
C GLU A 24 0.53 -10.50 -1.30
N GLY A 25 1.51 -9.66 -1.59
CA GLY A 25 2.61 -9.40 -0.69
C GLY A 25 2.03 -8.72 0.54
N LYS A 26 2.31 -9.28 1.72
CA LYS A 26 1.94 -8.61 2.97
C LYS A 26 2.67 -7.27 3.01
N LEU A 27 1.91 -6.21 3.20
CA LEU A 27 2.38 -4.84 3.32
C LEU A 27 2.39 -4.45 4.79
N PRO A 28 3.35 -3.62 5.21
CA PRO A 28 3.34 -3.08 6.57
C PRO A 28 2.13 -2.15 6.72
N VAL A 29 1.40 -2.28 7.83
CA VAL A 29 0.21 -1.46 8.12
C VAL A 29 0.66 -0.12 8.72
N THR A 30 1.37 0.67 7.93
CA THR A 30 1.80 2.02 8.32
C THR A 30 0.69 3.03 8.07
N GLU A 31 0.72 4.16 8.77
CA GLU A 31 -0.20 5.28 8.52
C GLU A 31 -0.20 5.69 7.04
N GLY A 32 0.96 5.73 6.39
CA GLY A 32 1.08 6.08 4.98
C GLY A 32 0.35 5.10 4.05
N ASN A 33 0.41 3.79 4.33
CA ASN A 33 -0.27 2.78 3.52
C ASN A 33 -1.78 2.80 3.75
N VAL A 34 -2.21 2.95 5.00
CA VAL A 34 -3.62 3.09 5.37
C VAL A 34 -4.22 4.37 4.77
N ALA A 35 -3.50 5.49 4.81
CA ALA A 35 -3.94 6.75 4.22
C ALA A 35 -4.04 6.67 2.69
N LYS A 36 -3.09 6.00 2.02
CA LYS A 36 -3.18 5.75 0.57
C LYS A 36 -4.38 4.87 0.22
N ALA A 37 -4.65 3.83 1.00
CA ALA A 37 -5.82 2.97 0.82
C ALA A 37 -7.13 3.78 1.00
N ALA A 38 -7.22 4.59 2.05
CA ALA A 38 -8.37 5.46 2.30
C ALA A 38 -8.60 6.48 1.18
N LEU A 39 -7.54 7.15 0.70
CA LEU A 39 -7.64 8.07 -0.42
C LEU A 39 -8.13 7.37 -1.70
N ARG A 40 -7.68 6.13 -1.96
CA ARG A 40 -8.11 5.36 -3.13
C ARG A 40 -9.56 4.88 -3.03
N LEU A 41 -9.99 4.41 -1.87
CA LEU A 41 -11.29 3.75 -1.68
C LEU A 41 -12.42 4.72 -1.35
N LEU A 42 -12.12 5.75 -0.58
CA LEU A 42 -13.10 6.68 0.00
C LEU A 42 -12.97 8.09 -0.54
N ALA A 43 -11.91 8.39 -1.32
CA ALA A 43 -11.52 9.75 -1.69
C ALA A 43 -11.33 10.69 -0.48
N GLN A 44 -11.14 10.13 0.73
CA GLN A 44 -11.06 10.87 1.98
C GLN A 44 -9.99 10.26 2.89
N ARG A 45 -9.36 11.12 3.71
CA ARG A 45 -8.46 10.67 4.77
C ARG A 45 -9.24 10.11 5.95
N LEU A 46 -8.66 9.08 6.57
CA LEU A 46 -9.05 8.60 7.89
C LEU A 46 -8.51 9.56 8.96
N VAL A 47 -9.26 9.71 10.05
CA VAL A 47 -8.79 10.44 11.24
C VAL A 47 -7.83 9.57 12.07
N SER A 48 -7.05 10.17 12.96
CA SER A 48 -5.99 9.48 13.71
C SER A 48 -6.51 8.29 14.53
N THR A 49 -7.72 8.39 15.10
CA THR A 49 -8.39 7.32 15.86
C THR A 49 -8.74 6.13 14.96
N GLU A 50 -9.27 6.40 13.77
CA GLU A 50 -9.56 5.40 12.75
C GLU A 50 -8.29 4.67 12.32
N VAL A 51 -7.21 5.42 12.02
CA VAL A 51 -5.92 4.84 11.62
C VAL A 51 -5.35 3.96 12.72
N ALA A 52 -5.33 4.44 13.96
CA ALA A 52 -4.85 3.67 15.11
C ALA A 52 -5.63 2.37 15.32
N TYR A 53 -6.95 2.40 15.08
CA TYR A 53 -7.78 1.21 15.14
C TYR A 53 -7.43 0.20 14.04
N VAL A 54 -7.30 0.64 12.78
CA VAL A 54 -6.88 -0.23 11.67
C VAL A 54 -5.54 -0.91 11.99
N GLN A 55 -4.56 -0.15 12.50
CA GLN A 55 -3.26 -0.66 12.89
C GLN A 55 -3.35 -1.69 14.03
N ARG A 56 -4.19 -1.43 15.04
CA ARG A 56 -4.42 -2.37 16.15
C ARG A 56 -5.12 -3.64 15.69
N THR A 57 -6.09 -3.55 14.77
CA THR A 57 -6.85 -4.72 14.31
C THR A 57 -6.03 -5.61 13.37
N LEU A 58 -5.28 -5.03 12.43
CA LEU A 58 -4.53 -5.79 11.43
C LEU A 58 -3.12 -6.20 11.89
N GLY A 59 -2.56 -5.51 12.89
CA GLY A 59 -1.20 -5.74 13.39
C GLY A 59 -0.13 -5.18 12.47
N ALA A 60 1.08 -5.75 12.53
CA ALA A 60 2.26 -5.18 11.86
C ALA A 60 2.21 -5.27 10.32
N THR A 61 1.63 -6.34 9.77
CA THR A 61 1.60 -6.61 8.33
C THR A 61 0.30 -7.26 7.91
N ALA A 62 -0.32 -6.78 6.83
CA ALA A 62 -1.56 -7.32 6.28
C ALA A 62 -1.52 -7.32 4.75
N SER A 63 -2.38 -8.10 4.10
CA SER A 63 -2.54 -8.01 2.64
C SER A 63 -3.17 -6.67 2.25
N GLN A 64 -3.03 -6.26 0.99
CA GLN A 64 -3.68 -5.04 0.53
C GLN A 64 -5.21 -5.16 0.60
N SER A 65 -5.76 -6.34 0.30
CA SER A 65 -7.20 -6.60 0.38
C SER A 65 -7.72 -6.51 1.82
N ASP A 66 -6.97 -7.00 2.80
CA ASP A 66 -7.31 -6.86 4.23
C ASP A 66 -7.30 -5.39 4.68
N ILE A 67 -6.28 -4.62 4.26
CA ILE A 67 -6.21 -3.18 4.57
C ILE A 67 -7.44 -2.47 3.98
N ASP A 68 -7.77 -2.75 2.72
CA ASP A 68 -8.90 -2.14 2.05
C ASP A 68 -10.23 -2.49 2.74
N ALA A 69 -10.42 -3.77 3.06
CA ALA A 69 -11.60 -4.25 3.77
C ALA A 69 -11.75 -3.56 5.13
N GLN A 70 -10.65 -3.45 5.88
CA GLN A 70 -10.67 -2.83 7.20
C GLN A 70 -10.92 -1.32 7.13
N VAL A 71 -10.37 -0.61 6.14
CA VAL A 71 -10.62 0.81 5.89
C VAL A 71 -12.12 1.06 5.64
N LEU A 72 -12.77 0.21 4.85
CA LEU A 72 -14.21 0.30 4.61
C LEU A 72 -15.03 -0.08 5.86
N ALA A 73 -14.59 -1.08 6.63
CA ALA A 73 -15.26 -1.51 7.85
C ALA A 73 -15.22 -0.44 8.93
N VAL A 74 -14.08 0.24 9.09
CA VAL A 74 -13.86 1.30 10.07
C VAL A 74 -14.86 2.44 9.94
N ARG A 75 -15.24 2.80 8.71
CA ARG A 75 -16.24 3.85 8.46
C ARG A 75 -17.65 3.50 8.90
N LYS A 76 -17.93 2.21 9.09
CA LYS A 76 -19.24 1.70 9.52
C LYS A 76 -19.31 1.49 11.03
N LEU A 77 -18.22 1.74 11.76
CA LEU A 77 -18.20 1.55 13.20
C LEU A 77 -18.89 2.71 13.93
N PRO A 78 -19.64 2.42 15.02
CA PRO A 78 -20.22 3.45 15.87
C PRO A 78 -19.13 4.08 16.74
N TRP A 79 -18.31 4.96 16.16
CA TRP A 79 -17.18 5.62 16.83
C TRP A 79 -17.57 6.32 18.14
N ALA A 80 -18.76 6.90 18.18
CA ALA A 80 -19.31 7.55 19.37
C ALA A 80 -19.53 6.60 20.56
N SER A 81 -19.70 5.30 20.32
CA SER A 81 -19.89 4.30 21.37
C SER A 81 -18.61 3.54 21.73
N ILE A 82 -17.63 3.50 20.82
CA ILE A 82 -16.39 2.72 20.99
C ILE A 82 -15.29 3.57 21.62
N VAL A 83 -15.23 4.86 21.27
CA VAL A 83 -14.33 5.80 21.92
C VAL A 83 -15.04 6.26 23.19
N VAL A 84 -14.84 5.53 24.28
CA VAL A 84 -15.16 6.05 25.61
C VAL A 84 -14.30 7.30 25.77
N ALA A 85 -14.96 8.46 25.79
CA ALA A 85 -14.33 9.70 26.19
C ALA A 85 -13.84 9.52 27.63
N ASP A 86 -12.54 9.70 27.85
CA ASP A 86 -11.99 9.95 29.19
C ASP A 86 -12.49 11.33 29.67
#